data_AF-F2U5M1-F1
#
_entry.id   AF-F2U5M1-F1
#
_cell.length_a   1.000
_cell.length_b   1.000
_cell.length_c   1.000
_cell.angle_alpha   90.00
_cell.angle_beta   90.00
_cell.angle_gamma   90.00
#
_symmetry.space_group_name_H-M   'P 1'
#
loop_
_entity.id
_entity.type
_entity.pdbx_description
1 polymer ?
#
loop_
_entity_poly.entity_id
_entity_poly.type
_entity_poly.pdbx_seq_one_letter_code
_entity_poly.pdbx_strand_id
1 'polypeptide(L)'
;MMADQTASTAAASGGERPMRLLSVQDLRTLAQEDSTSQLLQEFERIPTFMASPADIPDGTGPKNRYVNVLPSPHSRVNLGKVGSDHTSTYINANFVTGYNHAENTYIAAQGPKANTIWDFWRMIWEHKCRIIVMMTGLRENGRAKCDKYWPDIGETMTDKTTFTVRTVEDVDCEDYVLTTFSLQHIPSGETVNISHYWFTSWPDHGVPDETWPVLDFVGAVRKHANHSHDAAPIVVHCSAGIGRTGTFMCLDICMQELQSEWRVCDVFGTVYRMRQERGGAVQTGVQYTFIHKALYDYVTPGHPKSMFGSNMPRDVGLIKPSGGSFGFTLRGSCPPFVVKLDKHGIAKANGIKLADHLLAVNQQDTSTMEHTQVVELIRNSGDVVTLTVISKAPIA
;
A
#
# COMPACT_ATOMS: atom_id res chain seq x y z
N MET A 1 -35.38 40.45 21.44
CA MET A 1 -34.34 39.67 22.14
C MET A 1 -34.49 38.22 21.78
N MET A 2 -33.65 37.71 20.89
CA MET A 2 -32.85 36.49 21.03
C MET A 2 -32.21 36.23 19.67
N ALA A 3 -30.89 36.16 19.70
CA ALA A 3 -30.01 36.34 18.57
C ALA A 3 -29.81 35.04 17.80
N ASP A 4 -29.90 35.19 16.49
CA ASP A 4 -29.22 34.50 15.41
C ASP A 4 -27.87 33.86 15.84
N GLN A 5 -27.74 32.55 15.67
CA GLN A 5 -26.44 31.88 15.61
C GLN A 5 -26.29 31.26 14.23
N THR A 6 -25.68 32.05 13.37
CA THR A 6 -25.16 31.66 12.07
C THR A 6 -24.11 30.58 12.25
N ALA A 7 -24.28 29.47 11.53
CA ALA A 7 -23.28 28.43 11.39
C ALA A 7 -22.04 29.03 10.72
N SER A 8 -20.98 29.19 11.50
CA SER A 8 -19.66 29.60 11.03
C SER A 8 -19.06 28.45 10.21
N THR A 9 -18.94 28.68 8.90
CA THR A 9 -18.03 27.97 8.02
C THR A 9 -16.59 28.22 8.50
N ALA A 10 -16.04 27.29 9.27
CA ALA A 10 -14.62 27.26 9.55
C ALA A 10 -13.90 26.87 8.25
N ALA A 11 -13.41 27.90 7.55
CA ALA A 11 -12.37 27.75 6.54
C ALA A 11 -11.23 26.92 7.15
N ALA A 12 -10.80 25.90 6.41
CA ALA A 12 -9.63 25.10 6.75
C ALA A 12 -8.39 26.01 6.81
N SER A 13 -8.12 26.56 7.99
CA SER A 13 -6.86 27.19 8.31
C SER A 13 -5.78 26.10 8.29
N GLY A 14 -4.74 26.31 7.49
CA GLY A 14 -3.62 25.40 7.30
C GLY A 14 -2.84 25.09 8.58
N GLY A 15 -3.40 24.21 9.40
CA GLY A 15 -2.67 23.53 10.46
C GLY A 15 -1.64 22.61 9.82
N GLU A 16 -0.38 22.74 10.26
CA GLU A 16 0.71 21.85 9.85
C GLU A 16 0.26 20.39 9.92
N ARG A 17 0.42 19.69 8.79
CA ARG A 17 0.16 18.24 8.66
C ARG A 17 0.95 17.54 9.77
N PRO A 18 0.33 16.73 10.64
CA PRO A 18 1.09 15.87 11.53
C PRO A 18 1.73 14.78 10.66
N MET A 19 2.92 15.04 10.14
CA MET A 19 3.75 14.03 9.49
C MET A 19 4.53 13.32 10.59
N ARG A 20 4.38 12.01 10.69
CA ARG A 20 5.23 11.18 11.53
C ARG A 20 6.06 10.30 10.62
N LEU A 21 7.17 10.86 10.15
CA LEU A 21 8.13 10.11 9.34
C LEU A 21 8.75 9.02 10.22
N LEU A 22 8.50 7.76 9.87
CA LEU A 22 9.00 6.57 10.54
C LEU A 22 10.25 6.08 9.80
N SER A 23 11.37 6.10 10.51
CA SER A 23 12.58 5.37 10.12
C SER A 23 12.43 3.87 10.38
N VAL A 24 13.41 3.08 9.95
CA VAL A 24 13.50 1.65 10.30
C VAL A 24 13.53 1.45 11.83
N GLN A 25 14.19 2.36 12.58
CA GLN A 25 14.22 2.28 14.04
C GLN A 25 12.85 2.54 14.67
N ASP A 26 12.11 3.52 14.14
CA ASP A 26 10.76 3.81 14.61
C ASP A 26 9.84 2.61 14.35
N LEU A 27 9.91 2.01 13.16
CA LEU A 27 9.16 0.81 12.81
C LEU A 27 9.48 -0.36 13.73
N ARG A 28 10.76 -0.60 14.04
CA ARG A 28 11.15 -1.64 15.01
C ARG A 28 10.55 -1.40 16.37
N THR A 29 10.70 -0.17 16.89
CA THR A 29 10.19 0.20 18.22
C THR A 29 8.68 -0.02 18.28
N LEU A 30 7.96 0.39 17.24
CA LEU A 30 6.51 0.25 17.15
C LEU A 30 6.04 -1.20 16.90
N ALA A 31 6.88 -2.07 16.35
CA ALA A 31 6.56 -3.48 16.13
C ALA A 31 6.66 -4.34 17.40
N GLN A 32 7.26 -3.84 18.48
CA GLN A 32 7.31 -4.53 19.78
C GLN A 32 5.92 -4.59 20.43
N GLU A 33 5.62 -5.68 21.15
CA GLU A 33 4.30 -5.91 21.76
C GLU A 33 3.83 -4.76 22.66
N ASP A 34 4.75 -4.19 23.45
CA ASP A 34 4.49 -3.07 24.38
C ASP A 34 4.03 -1.78 23.66
N SER A 35 4.32 -1.65 22.37
CA SER A 35 3.94 -0.47 21.55
C SER A 35 2.52 -0.55 20.99
N THR A 36 1.82 -1.69 21.16
CA THR A 36 0.46 -1.88 20.66
C THR A 36 -0.50 -0.79 21.17
N SER A 37 -0.44 -0.48 22.47
CA SER A 37 -1.30 0.55 23.07
C SER A 37 -1.06 1.94 22.50
N GLN A 38 0.21 2.27 22.20
CA GLN A 38 0.58 3.54 21.57
C GLN A 38 0.00 3.64 20.15
N LEU A 39 0.10 2.57 19.35
CA LEU A 39 -0.44 2.53 17.99
C LEU A 39 -1.96 2.64 17.96
N LEU A 40 -2.65 2.04 18.93
CA LEU A 40 -4.10 2.18 19.07
C LEU A 40 -4.50 3.62 19.39
N GLN A 41 -3.80 4.28 20.31
CA GLN A 41 -4.04 5.70 20.63
C GLN A 41 -3.72 6.61 19.43
N GLU A 42 -2.68 6.31 18.67
CA GLU A 42 -2.36 7.03 17.43
C GLU A 42 -3.48 6.88 16.40
N PHE A 43 -3.98 5.65 16.19
CA PHE A 43 -5.07 5.36 15.27
C PHE A 43 -6.36 6.13 15.63
N GLU A 44 -6.70 6.20 16.93
CA GLU A 44 -7.88 6.92 17.43
C GLU A 44 -7.85 8.43 17.12
N ARG A 45 -6.64 9.00 16.97
CA ARG A 45 -6.47 10.42 16.62
C ARG A 45 -6.71 10.73 15.15
N ILE A 46 -6.72 9.72 14.28
CA ILE A 46 -6.97 9.92 12.85
C ILE A 46 -8.48 10.07 12.64
N PRO A 47 -8.98 11.21 12.13
CA PRO A 47 -10.41 11.37 11.87
C PRO A 47 -10.90 10.37 10.82
N THR A 48 -12.17 9.98 10.89
CA THR A 48 -12.73 8.96 9.97
C THR A 48 -13.19 9.51 8.63
N PHE A 49 -13.58 10.80 8.57
CA PHE A 49 -14.08 11.47 7.36
C PHE A 49 -15.21 10.71 6.65
N MET A 50 -16.12 10.09 7.40
CA MET A 50 -17.24 9.34 6.82
C MET A 50 -18.23 10.29 6.12
N ALA A 51 -18.61 9.95 4.89
CA ALA A 51 -19.70 10.64 4.18
C ALA A 51 -21.07 10.23 4.75
N SER A 52 -22.04 11.13 4.58
CA SER A 52 -23.43 10.96 5.00
C SER A 52 -24.34 10.66 3.80
N PRO A 53 -25.59 10.19 4.02
CA PRO A 53 -26.53 9.98 2.93
C PRO A 53 -26.85 11.24 2.09
N ALA A 54 -26.70 12.43 2.67
CA ALA A 54 -26.91 13.70 1.95
C ALA A 54 -25.79 14.00 0.93
N ASP A 55 -24.66 13.28 1.02
CA ASP A 55 -23.48 13.48 0.19
C ASP A 55 -23.52 12.68 -1.13
N ILE A 56 -24.50 11.77 -1.30
CA ILE A 56 -24.63 10.92 -2.49
C ILE A 56 -25.92 11.23 -3.26
N PRO A 57 -25.99 10.94 -4.58
CA PRO A 57 -27.18 11.21 -5.37
C PRO A 57 -28.42 10.44 -4.89
N ASP A 58 -29.58 11.07 -4.93
CA ASP A 58 -30.85 10.46 -4.54
C ASP A 58 -31.15 9.18 -5.32
N GLY A 59 -31.70 8.18 -4.63
CA GLY A 59 -32.07 6.89 -5.21
C GLY A 59 -30.91 5.90 -5.38
N THR A 60 -29.66 6.30 -5.05
CA THR A 60 -28.49 5.41 -5.16
C THR A 60 -28.28 4.49 -3.95
N GLY A 61 -29.03 4.69 -2.86
CA GLY A 61 -28.96 3.88 -1.63
C GLY A 61 -28.91 2.36 -1.86
N PRO A 62 -29.77 1.76 -2.71
CA PRO A 62 -29.73 0.33 -3.04
C PRO A 62 -28.43 -0.15 -3.70
N LYS A 63 -27.58 0.73 -4.24
CA LYS A 63 -26.27 0.37 -4.80
C LYS A 63 -25.18 0.23 -3.71
N ASN A 64 -25.44 0.69 -2.49
CA ASN A 64 -24.50 0.57 -1.37
C ASN A 64 -24.63 -0.78 -0.68
N ARG A 65 -23.49 -1.42 -0.36
CA ARG A 65 -23.46 -2.66 0.43
C ARG A 65 -23.70 -2.38 1.91
N TYR A 66 -23.18 -1.26 2.41
CA TYR A 66 -23.37 -0.80 3.77
C TYR A 66 -23.88 0.63 3.78
N VAL A 67 -24.94 0.88 4.54
CA VAL A 67 -25.59 2.19 4.63
C VAL A 67 -24.68 3.26 5.24
N ASN A 68 -23.70 2.85 6.04
CA ASN A 68 -22.76 3.71 6.74
C ASN A 68 -21.37 3.77 6.08
N VAL A 69 -21.18 3.16 4.90
CA VAL A 69 -19.93 3.26 4.14
C VAL A 69 -20.24 3.81 2.76
N LEU A 70 -20.18 5.14 2.67
CA LEU A 70 -20.55 5.91 1.49
C LEU A 70 -19.31 6.58 0.89
N PRO A 71 -19.23 6.75 -0.44
CA PRO A 71 -18.08 7.37 -1.07
C PRO A 71 -18.03 8.88 -0.76
N SER A 72 -16.84 9.40 -0.45
CA SER A 72 -16.60 10.84 -0.30
C SER A 72 -16.94 11.59 -1.60
N PRO A 73 -17.71 12.68 -1.60
CA PRO A 73 -18.20 13.31 -2.85
C PRO A 73 -17.12 13.83 -3.78
N HIS A 74 -16.05 14.41 -3.22
CA HIS A 74 -15.01 15.11 -3.97
C HIS A 74 -14.07 14.16 -4.74
N SER A 75 -13.99 12.90 -4.31
CA SER A 75 -13.10 11.87 -4.89
C SER A 75 -13.89 10.67 -5.44
N ARG A 76 -15.23 10.69 -5.40
CA ARG A 76 -16.03 9.55 -5.86
C ARG A 76 -15.82 9.30 -7.35
N VAL A 77 -15.81 8.04 -7.71
CA VAL A 77 -15.80 7.64 -9.11
C VAL A 77 -17.15 7.97 -9.74
N ASN A 78 -17.12 8.65 -10.89
CA ASN A 78 -18.30 9.06 -11.65
C ASN A 78 -18.36 8.26 -12.93
N LEU A 79 -19.43 7.49 -13.11
CA LEU A 79 -19.66 6.75 -14.35
C LEU A 79 -20.39 7.61 -15.38
N GLY A 80 -20.25 7.27 -16.66
CA GLY A 80 -21.04 7.83 -17.74
C GLY A 80 -22.55 7.65 -17.50
N LYS A 81 -23.35 8.66 -17.88
CA LYS A 81 -24.81 8.55 -17.77
C LYS A 81 -25.35 7.58 -18.83
N VAL A 82 -26.20 6.64 -18.41
CA VAL A 82 -26.89 5.69 -19.30
C VAL A 82 -28.36 6.06 -19.39
N GLY A 83 -28.80 6.43 -20.59
CA GLY A 83 -30.20 6.79 -20.85
C GLY A 83 -30.70 7.93 -19.94
N SER A 84 -31.91 7.76 -19.40
CA SER A 84 -32.54 8.71 -18.47
C SER A 84 -32.28 8.42 -16.99
N ASP A 85 -31.70 7.27 -16.64
CA ASP A 85 -31.43 6.88 -15.24
C ASP A 85 -30.32 7.75 -14.65
N HIS A 86 -30.66 8.63 -13.71
CA HIS A 86 -29.68 9.48 -13.04
C HIS A 86 -28.78 8.71 -12.09
N THR A 87 -29.22 7.55 -11.57
CA THR A 87 -28.44 6.69 -10.68
C THR A 87 -27.33 5.93 -11.41
N SER A 88 -27.37 5.90 -12.74
CA SER A 88 -26.34 5.26 -13.58
C SER A 88 -24.97 5.92 -13.47
N THR A 89 -24.88 7.16 -13.00
CA THR A 89 -23.59 7.85 -12.78
C THR A 89 -22.90 7.45 -11.49
N TYR A 90 -23.57 6.65 -10.65
CA TYR A 90 -23.11 6.31 -9.31
C TYR A 90 -22.54 4.90 -9.23
N ILE A 91 -21.36 4.81 -8.61
CA ILE A 91 -20.79 3.60 -8.03
C ILE A 91 -20.17 3.93 -6.67
N ASN A 92 -20.22 2.99 -5.73
CA ASN A 92 -19.59 3.17 -4.42
C ASN A 92 -18.08 2.85 -4.52
N ALA A 93 -17.34 3.83 -5.01
CA ALA A 93 -15.89 3.80 -5.11
C ALA A 93 -15.31 5.23 -5.08
N ASN A 94 -14.05 5.35 -4.67
CA ASN A 94 -13.31 6.62 -4.67
C ASN A 94 -11.95 6.44 -5.33
N PHE A 95 -11.49 7.47 -6.05
CA PHE A 95 -10.08 7.61 -6.38
C PHE A 95 -9.29 7.86 -5.10
N VAL A 96 -8.10 7.25 -5.02
CA VAL A 96 -7.18 7.39 -3.89
C VAL A 96 -5.78 7.64 -4.42
N THR A 97 -5.10 8.59 -3.80
CA THR A 97 -3.76 9.04 -4.17
C THR A 97 -2.69 8.03 -3.72
N GLY A 98 -1.69 7.80 -4.57
CA GLY A 98 -0.58 6.88 -4.34
C GLY A 98 0.68 7.50 -3.74
N TYR A 99 1.77 6.76 -3.89
CA TYR A 99 3.12 7.19 -3.53
C TYR A 99 3.49 8.49 -4.25
N ASN A 100 4.25 9.36 -3.58
CA ASN A 100 4.66 10.68 -4.08
C ASN A 100 3.48 11.55 -4.57
N HIS A 101 2.33 11.40 -3.92
CA HIS A 101 1.11 12.14 -4.25
C HIS A 101 0.61 11.92 -5.69
N ALA A 102 0.91 10.78 -6.30
CA ALA A 102 0.38 10.41 -7.61
C ALA A 102 -1.15 10.26 -7.55
N GLU A 103 -1.86 11.25 -8.09
CA GLU A 103 -3.32 11.25 -8.14
C GLU A 103 -3.86 10.04 -8.90
N ASN A 104 -5.05 9.56 -8.50
CA ASN A 104 -5.77 8.48 -9.17
C ASN A 104 -4.96 7.18 -9.33
N THR A 105 -4.01 6.91 -8.43
CA THR A 105 -3.23 5.67 -8.45
C THR A 105 -4.13 4.45 -8.18
N TYR A 106 -5.11 4.62 -7.30
CA TYR A 106 -6.05 3.55 -6.95
C TYR A 106 -7.50 3.99 -7.14
N ILE A 107 -8.37 2.99 -7.29
CA ILE A 107 -9.79 3.10 -7.02
C ILE A 107 -10.13 2.17 -5.85
N ALA A 108 -10.50 2.74 -4.71
CA ALA A 108 -10.99 2.00 -3.55
C ALA A 108 -12.51 1.76 -3.68
N ALA A 109 -12.92 0.53 -3.94
CA ALA A 109 -14.30 0.18 -4.25
C ALA A 109 -14.92 -0.78 -3.21
N GLN A 110 -16.24 -0.73 -3.04
CA GLN A 110 -16.96 -1.80 -2.33
C GLN A 110 -16.91 -3.11 -3.14
N GLY A 111 -17.04 -4.25 -2.45
CA GLY A 111 -17.29 -5.53 -3.12
C GLY A 111 -18.62 -5.50 -3.88
N PRO A 112 -18.63 -5.76 -5.21
CA PRO A 112 -19.83 -5.69 -6.03
C PRO A 112 -21.00 -6.45 -5.45
N LYS A 113 -22.20 -5.88 -5.57
CA LYS A 113 -23.48 -6.54 -5.29
C LYS A 113 -24.04 -7.11 -6.58
N ALA A 114 -24.96 -8.06 -6.50
CA ALA A 114 -25.66 -8.59 -7.69
C ALA A 114 -26.20 -7.46 -8.60
N ASN A 115 -26.77 -6.40 -8.03
CA ASN A 115 -27.31 -5.25 -8.77
C ASN A 115 -26.27 -4.18 -9.17
N THR A 116 -24.98 -4.38 -8.89
CA THR A 116 -23.90 -3.43 -9.23
C THR A 116 -22.71 -4.10 -9.92
N ILE A 117 -22.79 -5.37 -10.30
CA ILE A 117 -21.73 -6.10 -11.03
C ILE A 117 -21.38 -5.35 -12.33
N TRP A 118 -22.38 -4.92 -13.09
CA TRP A 118 -22.16 -4.24 -14.37
C TRP A 118 -21.72 -2.78 -14.21
N ASP A 119 -22.12 -2.11 -13.13
CA ASP A 119 -21.53 -0.82 -12.76
C ASP A 119 -20.03 -0.97 -12.47
N PHE A 120 -19.61 -2.06 -11.83
CA PHE A 120 -18.21 -2.33 -11.53
C PHE A 120 -17.38 -2.62 -12.79
N TRP A 121 -17.86 -3.47 -13.70
CA TRP A 121 -17.18 -3.69 -14.99
C TRP A 121 -17.13 -2.44 -15.86
N ARG A 122 -18.19 -1.63 -15.83
CA ARG A 122 -18.23 -0.34 -16.51
C ARG A 122 -17.19 0.63 -15.93
N MET A 123 -17.03 0.69 -14.62
CA MET A 123 -15.97 1.45 -13.96
C MET A 123 -14.58 1.04 -14.45
N ILE A 124 -14.31 -0.27 -14.49
CA ILE A 124 -13.03 -0.82 -14.97
C ILE A 124 -12.78 -0.40 -16.41
N TRP A 125 -13.80 -0.48 -17.27
CA TRP A 125 -13.70 -0.08 -18.67
C TRP A 125 -13.47 1.42 -18.85
N GLU A 126 -14.34 2.25 -18.28
CA GLU A 126 -14.33 3.72 -18.45
C GLU A 126 -13.02 4.35 -17.91
N HIS A 127 -12.46 3.78 -16.84
CA HIS A 127 -11.19 4.24 -16.25
C HIS A 127 -9.97 3.45 -16.72
N LYS A 128 -10.12 2.60 -17.74
CA LYS A 128 -9.05 1.82 -18.36
C LYS A 128 -8.25 0.98 -17.37
N CYS A 129 -8.85 0.58 -16.26
CA CYS A 129 -8.20 -0.24 -15.25
C CYS A 129 -7.79 -1.58 -15.89
N ARG A 130 -6.61 -2.09 -15.50
CA ARG A 130 -6.07 -3.38 -15.95
C ARG A 130 -5.81 -4.36 -14.82
N ILE A 131 -5.77 -3.85 -13.58
CA ILE A 131 -5.49 -4.63 -12.39
C ILE A 131 -6.64 -4.45 -11.39
N ILE A 132 -7.16 -5.57 -10.90
CA ILE A 132 -8.12 -5.64 -9.81
C ILE A 132 -7.47 -6.40 -8.66
N VAL A 133 -7.59 -5.87 -7.45
CA VAL A 133 -7.13 -6.47 -6.20
C VAL A 133 -8.34 -6.72 -5.31
N MET A 134 -8.62 -7.99 -5.05
CA MET A 134 -9.71 -8.47 -4.20
C MET A 134 -9.16 -9.00 -2.87
N MET A 135 -9.52 -8.35 -1.77
CA MET A 135 -9.01 -8.65 -0.42
C MET A 135 -10.06 -9.30 0.50
N THR A 136 -10.99 -10.10 -0.04
CA THR A 136 -12.08 -10.71 0.75
C THR A 136 -12.56 -12.01 0.12
N GLY A 137 -13.06 -12.94 0.92
CA GLY A 137 -13.85 -14.06 0.41
C GLY A 137 -15.22 -13.58 -0.11
N LEU A 138 -15.90 -14.41 -0.90
CA LEU A 138 -17.29 -14.12 -1.31
C LEU A 138 -18.24 -14.16 -0.10
N ARG A 139 -17.98 -15.09 0.82
CA ARG A 139 -18.69 -15.26 2.10
C ARG A 139 -17.67 -15.49 3.21
N GLU A 140 -17.93 -14.89 4.36
CA GLU A 140 -17.09 -14.99 5.57
C GLU A 140 -18.05 -15.11 6.77
N ASN A 141 -17.85 -16.13 7.62
CA ASN A 141 -18.78 -16.47 8.71
C ASN A 141 -20.26 -16.51 8.28
N GLY A 142 -20.54 -17.12 7.13
CA GLY A 142 -21.89 -17.24 6.57
C GLY A 142 -22.49 -15.94 5.99
N ARG A 143 -21.82 -14.79 6.13
CA ARG A 143 -22.28 -13.49 5.62
C ARG A 143 -21.69 -13.20 4.24
N ALA A 144 -22.52 -12.78 3.30
CA ALA A 144 -22.05 -12.34 1.98
C ALA A 144 -21.22 -11.05 2.09
N LYS A 145 -19.99 -11.10 1.59
CA LYS A 145 -19.03 -9.99 1.59
C LYS A 145 -18.86 -9.37 0.22
N CYS A 146 -18.91 -10.18 -0.82
CA CYS A 146 -18.82 -9.80 -2.22
C CYS A 146 -19.63 -10.79 -3.05
N ASP A 147 -20.41 -10.31 -4.01
CA ASP A 147 -21.01 -11.20 -5.00
C ASP A 147 -19.95 -11.54 -6.06
N LYS A 148 -19.98 -12.77 -6.57
CA LYS A 148 -19.06 -13.21 -7.62
C LYS A 148 -19.37 -12.43 -8.89
N TYR A 149 -18.41 -11.64 -9.37
CA TYR A 149 -18.59 -10.74 -10.51
C TYR A 149 -17.85 -11.23 -11.76
N TRP A 150 -17.40 -12.49 -11.76
CA TRP A 150 -16.70 -13.12 -12.87
C TRP A 150 -17.23 -14.54 -13.11
N PRO A 151 -17.15 -15.06 -14.34
CA PRO A 151 -17.54 -16.44 -14.64
C PRO A 151 -16.47 -17.46 -14.21
N ASP A 152 -16.83 -18.73 -14.12
CA ASP A 152 -15.83 -19.80 -13.96
C ASP A 152 -14.94 -19.96 -15.21
N ILE A 153 -13.82 -20.68 -15.08
CA ILE A 153 -12.90 -20.88 -16.20
C ILE A 153 -13.62 -21.54 -17.38
N GLY A 154 -13.39 -20.99 -18.59
CA GLY A 154 -14.07 -21.45 -19.81
C GLY A 154 -15.50 -20.92 -19.99
N GLU A 155 -16.14 -20.39 -18.94
CA GLU A 155 -17.46 -19.77 -18.99
C GLU A 155 -17.41 -18.29 -19.41
N THR A 156 -18.59 -17.70 -19.60
CA THR A 156 -18.74 -16.31 -20.03
C THR A 156 -19.96 -15.69 -19.36
N MET A 157 -19.81 -14.46 -18.88
CA MET A 157 -20.88 -13.64 -18.34
C MET A 157 -21.10 -12.42 -19.25
N THR A 158 -22.33 -12.01 -19.49
CA THR A 158 -22.66 -10.84 -20.33
C THR A 158 -23.87 -10.09 -19.79
N ASP A 159 -23.88 -8.76 -19.92
CA ASP A 159 -25.08 -7.93 -19.72
C ASP A 159 -25.96 -7.85 -20.99
N LYS A 160 -25.54 -8.56 -22.06
CA LYS A 160 -26.15 -8.64 -23.40
C LYS A 160 -26.02 -7.38 -24.24
N THR A 161 -25.65 -6.23 -23.68
CA THR A 161 -25.72 -4.94 -24.38
C THR A 161 -24.38 -4.23 -24.48
N THR A 162 -23.53 -4.35 -23.47
CA THR A 162 -22.36 -3.50 -23.30
C THR A 162 -21.11 -4.31 -23.05
N PHE A 163 -21.16 -5.32 -22.16
CA PHE A 163 -19.96 -6.05 -21.76
C PHE A 163 -20.13 -7.57 -21.80
N THR A 164 -19.04 -8.22 -22.17
CA THR A 164 -18.83 -9.66 -22.03
C THR A 164 -17.54 -9.89 -21.27
N VAL A 165 -17.59 -10.73 -20.23
CA VAL A 165 -16.43 -11.12 -19.40
C VAL A 165 -16.23 -12.61 -19.56
N ARG A 166 -15.00 -13.03 -19.86
CA ARG A 166 -14.58 -14.43 -19.91
C ARG A 166 -13.37 -14.64 -19.01
N THR A 167 -13.35 -15.75 -18.28
CA THR A 167 -12.15 -16.20 -17.56
C THR A 167 -11.26 -16.99 -18.50
N VAL A 168 -10.06 -16.46 -18.74
CA VAL A 168 -9.08 -17.01 -19.69
C VAL A 168 -8.20 -18.06 -18.99
N GLU A 169 -7.67 -17.70 -17.83
CA GLU A 169 -6.79 -18.52 -17.01
C GLU A 169 -6.95 -18.14 -15.55
N ASP A 170 -6.73 -19.09 -14.66
CA ASP A 170 -6.49 -18.88 -13.24
C ASP A 170 -5.23 -19.63 -12.79
N VAL A 171 -4.46 -19.00 -11.91
CA VAL A 171 -3.20 -19.52 -11.38
C VAL A 171 -3.29 -19.43 -9.86
N ASP A 172 -3.26 -20.59 -9.21
CA ASP A 172 -3.12 -20.68 -7.76
C ASP A 172 -1.68 -20.32 -7.37
N CYS A 173 -1.53 -19.28 -6.55
CA CYS A 173 -0.26 -18.77 -6.05
C CYS A 173 -0.17 -18.92 -4.53
N GLU A 174 -0.79 -19.97 -3.97
CA GLU A 174 -0.83 -20.33 -2.54
C GLU A 174 -1.70 -19.39 -1.71
N ASP A 175 -1.27 -18.14 -1.51
CA ASP A 175 -1.99 -17.15 -0.69
C ASP A 175 -2.99 -16.30 -1.47
N TYR A 176 -2.94 -16.41 -2.79
CA TYR A 176 -3.83 -15.70 -3.69
C TYR A 176 -4.03 -16.47 -4.98
N VAL A 177 -5.12 -16.15 -5.67
CA VAL A 177 -5.39 -16.62 -7.04
C VAL A 177 -5.20 -15.44 -7.99
N LEU A 178 -4.40 -15.63 -9.03
CA LEU A 178 -4.28 -14.70 -10.15
C LEU A 178 -5.14 -15.20 -11.30
N THR A 179 -6.15 -14.42 -11.67
CA THR A 179 -7.05 -14.74 -12.78
C THR A 179 -6.91 -13.70 -13.88
N THR A 180 -6.77 -14.13 -15.13
CA THR A 180 -6.83 -13.24 -16.29
C THR A 180 -8.24 -13.29 -16.88
N PHE A 181 -8.90 -12.14 -16.91
CA PHE A 181 -10.18 -11.96 -17.58
C PHE A 181 -10.00 -11.30 -18.94
N SER A 182 -10.78 -11.73 -19.92
CA SER A 182 -11.00 -11.02 -21.17
C SER A 182 -12.29 -10.21 -21.04
N LEU A 183 -12.18 -8.89 -20.99
CA LEU A 183 -13.29 -7.95 -20.97
C LEU A 183 -13.50 -7.37 -22.37
N GLN A 184 -14.64 -7.68 -22.98
CA GLN A 184 -15.03 -7.18 -24.29
C GLN A 184 -16.14 -6.12 -24.14
N HIS A 185 -15.96 -4.99 -24.80
CA HIS A 185 -17.02 -4.01 -25.01
C HIS A 185 -17.76 -4.33 -26.31
N ILE A 186 -18.99 -4.82 -26.17
CA ILE A 186 -19.79 -5.38 -27.28
C ILE A 186 -19.99 -4.35 -28.42
N PRO A 187 -20.36 -3.08 -28.16
CA PRO A 187 -20.61 -2.11 -29.22
C PRO A 187 -19.37 -1.77 -30.06
N SER A 188 -18.17 -1.70 -29.46
CA SER A 188 -16.94 -1.39 -30.22
C SER A 188 -16.21 -2.64 -30.72
N GLY A 189 -16.53 -3.81 -30.18
CA GLY A 189 -15.78 -5.06 -30.41
C GLY A 189 -14.40 -5.10 -29.74
N GLU A 190 -13.99 -4.02 -29.07
CA GLU A 190 -12.70 -3.93 -28.39
C GLU A 190 -12.65 -4.90 -27.21
N THR A 191 -11.51 -5.56 -27.04
CA THR A 191 -11.27 -6.53 -25.97
C THR A 191 -9.96 -6.22 -25.27
N VAL A 192 -9.98 -6.24 -23.94
CA VAL A 192 -8.82 -5.98 -23.09
C VAL A 192 -8.65 -7.09 -22.06
N ASN A 193 -7.40 -7.39 -21.72
CA ASN A 193 -7.08 -8.31 -20.63
C ASN A 193 -7.07 -7.55 -19.30
N ILE A 194 -7.68 -8.17 -18.28
CA ILE A 194 -7.74 -7.65 -16.92
C ILE A 194 -7.13 -8.70 -15.99
N SER A 195 -6.14 -8.32 -15.20
CA SER A 195 -5.53 -9.18 -14.19
C SER A 195 -6.21 -8.98 -12.85
N HIS A 196 -6.74 -10.06 -12.30
CA HIS A 196 -7.48 -10.08 -11.05
C HIS A 196 -6.71 -10.88 -10.01
N TYR A 197 -6.21 -10.16 -9.00
CA TYR A 197 -5.47 -10.68 -7.86
C TYR A 197 -6.43 -10.86 -6.68
N TRP A 198 -6.76 -12.10 -6.35
CA TRP A 198 -7.63 -12.43 -5.22
C TRP A 198 -6.83 -13.01 -4.06
N PHE A 199 -6.60 -12.20 -3.03
CA PHE A 199 -5.96 -12.66 -1.80
C PHE A 199 -6.94 -13.49 -0.97
N THR A 200 -6.65 -14.78 -0.82
CA THR A 200 -7.54 -15.79 -0.23
C THR A 200 -7.20 -16.10 1.22
N SER A 201 -5.97 -15.80 1.65
CA SER A 201 -5.47 -16.12 3.01
C SER A 201 -5.79 -15.09 4.09
N TRP A 202 -6.63 -14.06 3.82
CA TRP A 202 -7.00 -13.12 4.89
C TRP A 202 -8.09 -13.71 5.79
N PRO A 203 -7.88 -13.80 7.11
CA PRO A 203 -8.84 -14.41 8.02
C PRO A 203 -10.16 -13.62 8.17
N ASP A 204 -11.23 -14.33 8.50
CA ASP A 204 -12.56 -13.75 8.74
C ASP A 204 -12.57 -12.74 9.90
N HIS A 205 -11.69 -12.92 10.89
CA HIS A 205 -11.50 -12.02 12.03
C HIS A 205 -10.09 -11.46 12.07
N GLY A 206 -9.98 -10.15 12.33
CA GLY A 206 -8.71 -9.48 12.55
C GLY A 206 -7.85 -9.37 11.28
N VAL A 207 -6.61 -9.80 11.41
CA VAL A 207 -5.51 -9.68 10.44
C VAL A 207 -4.80 -11.03 10.35
N PRO A 208 -4.06 -11.31 9.26
CA PRO A 208 -3.21 -12.50 9.19
C PRO A 208 -2.21 -12.55 10.35
N ASP A 209 -1.91 -13.76 10.84
CA ASP A 209 -0.91 -13.95 11.91
C ASP A 209 0.51 -13.61 11.40
N GLU A 210 0.78 -14.03 10.16
CA GLU A 210 2.02 -13.77 9.42
C GLU A 210 1.87 -12.59 8.46
N THR A 211 2.93 -11.80 8.31
CA THR A 211 2.94 -10.60 7.45
C THR A 211 3.35 -10.91 6.01
N TRP A 212 4.23 -11.90 5.82
CA TRP A 212 4.83 -12.21 4.52
C TRP A 212 3.84 -12.57 3.42
N PRO A 213 2.78 -13.36 3.64
CA PRO A 213 1.74 -13.58 2.62
C PRO A 213 1.19 -12.28 2.02
N VAL A 214 0.91 -11.28 2.87
CA VAL A 214 0.38 -9.99 2.42
C VAL A 214 1.46 -9.15 1.74
N LEU A 215 2.67 -9.11 2.29
CA LEU A 215 3.80 -8.38 1.69
C LEU A 215 4.16 -8.91 0.31
N ASP A 216 4.19 -10.23 0.17
CA ASP A 216 4.47 -10.93 -1.07
C ASP A 216 3.40 -10.65 -2.13
N PHE A 217 2.14 -10.64 -1.71
CA PHE A 217 1.01 -10.27 -2.55
C PHE A 217 1.07 -8.81 -3.02
N VAL A 218 1.32 -7.86 -2.11
CA VAL A 218 1.52 -6.44 -2.46
C VAL A 218 2.68 -6.29 -3.46
N GLY A 219 3.80 -6.96 -3.21
CA GLY A 219 4.95 -6.97 -4.12
C GLY A 219 4.64 -7.53 -5.50
N ALA A 220 3.85 -8.61 -5.59
CA ALA A 220 3.42 -9.20 -6.85
C ALA A 220 2.55 -8.25 -7.68
N VAL A 221 1.55 -7.61 -7.05
CA VAL A 221 0.69 -6.61 -7.70
C VAL A 221 1.50 -5.40 -8.17
N ARG A 222 2.38 -4.87 -7.31
CA ARG A 222 3.22 -3.71 -7.64
C ARG A 222 4.17 -4.02 -8.79
N LYS A 223 4.79 -5.21 -8.80
CA LYS A 223 5.62 -5.66 -9.91
C LYS A 223 4.82 -5.66 -11.22
N HIS A 224 3.60 -6.18 -11.23
CA HIS A 224 2.73 -6.11 -12.41
C HIS A 224 2.48 -4.66 -12.83
N ALA A 225 2.05 -3.81 -11.90
CA ALA A 225 1.73 -2.41 -12.18
C ALA A 225 2.91 -1.64 -12.79
N ASN A 226 4.14 -1.88 -12.33
CA ASN A 226 5.34 -1.24 -12.88
C ASN A 226 5.69 -1.69 -14.31
N HIS A 227 5.27 -2.89 -14.72
CA HIS A 227 5.45 -3.37 -16.10
C HIS A 227 4.34 -2.89 -17.05
N SER A 228 3.23 -2.38 -16.50
CA SER A 228 2.17 -1.77 -17.31
C SER A 228 2.61 -0.40 -17.80
N HIS A 229 2.53 -0.18 -19.11
CA HIS A 229 2.79 1.13 -19.71
C HIS A 229 1.61 2.10 -19.57
N ASP A 230 0.44 1.61 -19.15
CA ASP A 230 -0.76 2.41 -18.96
C ASP A 230 -0.80 2.99 -17.54
N ALA A 231 -0.86 4.32 -17.43
CA ALA A 231 -1.06 5.05 -16.17
C ALA A 231 -2.53 4.96 -15.68
N ALA A 232 -3.06 3.75 -15.60
CA ALA A 232 -4.44 3.48 -15.18
C ALA A 232 -4.52 3.13 -13.68
N PRO A 233 -5.62 3.47 -12.98
CA PRO A 233 -5.78 3.15 -11.58
C PRO A 233 -5.85 1.63 -11.33
N ILE A 234 -5.25 1.18 -10.22
CA ILE A 234 -5.46 -0.17 -9.70
C ILE A 234 -6.77 -0.19 -8.90
N VAL A 235 -7.72 -1.05 -9.26
CA VAL A 235 -8.95 -1.20 -8.48
C VAL A 235 -8.65 -2.08 -7.28
N VAL A 236 -8.85 -1.58 -6.06
CA VAL A 236 -8.68 -2.34 -4.82
C VAL A 236 -10.02 -2.41 -4.10
N HIS A 237 -10.48 -3.62 -3.79
CA HIS A 237 -11.73 -3.81 -3.08
C HIS A 237 -11.65 -4.93 -2.04
N CYS A 238 -12.57 -4.88 -1.09
CA CYS A 238 -12.83 -5.95 -0.15
C CYS A 238 -14.36 -6.12 -0.08
N SER A 239 -14.96 -6.07 1.10
CA SER A 239 -16.41 -6.00 1.25
C SER A 239 -16.92 -4.55 1.22
N ALA A 240 -16.50 -3.74 2.19
CA ALA A 240 -16.89 -2.32 2.27
C ALA A 240 -15.97 -1.39 1.45
N GLY A 241 -14.79 -1.87 1.05
CA GLY A 241 -13.81 -1.06 0.33
C GLY A 241 -13.06 -0.04 1.18
N ILE A 242 -12.87 -0.34 2.48
CA ILE A 242 -12.20 0.57 3.43
C ILE A 242 -11.17 -0.14 4.33
N GLY A 243 -11.50 -1.29 4.92
CA GLY A 243 -10.63 -1.99 5.89
C GLY A 243 -9.40 -2.61 5.24
N ARG A 244 -9.52 -3.87 4.79
CA ARG A 244 -8.42 -4.59 4.10
C ARG A 244 -7.94 -3.89 2.83
N THR A 245 -8.85 -3.22 2.12
CA THR A 245 -8.56 -2.33 0.98
C THR A 245 -7.63 -1.19 1.38
N GLY A 246 -7.91 -0.51 2.50
CA GLY A 246 -7.05 0.54 3.03
C GLY A 246 -5.71 -0.02 3.51
N THR A 247 -5.70 -1.20 4.14
CA THR A 247 -4.45 -1.85 4.57
C THR A 247 -3.53 -2.17 3.39
N PHE A 248 -4.07 -2.76 2.32
CA PHE A 248 -3.31 -3.05 1.10
C PHE A 248 -2.69 -1.77 0.52
N MET A 249 -3.50 -0.73 0.27
CA MET A 249 -2.99 0.52 -0.33
C MET A 249 -1.96 1.21 0.56
N CYS A 250 -2.17 1.22 1.89
CA CYS A 250 -1.22 1.81 2.82
C CYS A 250 0.13 1.08 2.81
N LEU A 251 0.12 -0.26 2.77
CA LEU A 251 1.34 -1.06 2.64
C LEU A 251 2.05 -0.75 1.33
N ASP A 252 1.34 -0.78 0.20
CA ASP A 252 1.92 -0.49 -1.11
C ASP A 252 2.55 0.91 -1.19
N ILE A 253 1.88 1.94 -0.65
CA ILE A 253 2.42 3.31 -0.57
C ILE A 253 3.67 3.34 0.31
N CYS A 254 3.58 2.87 1.56
CA CYS A 254 4.67 2.98 2.51
C CYS A 254 5.87 2.10 2.13
N MET A 255 5.67 0.97 1.47
CA MET A 255 6.75 0.17 0.89
C MET A 255 7.51 0.95 -0.19
N GLN A 256 6.81 1.70 -1.06
CA GLN A 256 7.46 2.59 -2.04
C GLN A 256 8.19 3.75 -1.36
N GLU A 257 7.62 4.35 -0.30
CA GLU A 257 8.29 5.38 0.50
C GLU A 257 9.59 4.86 1.13
N LEU A 258 9.55 3.66 1.72
CA LEU A 258 10.71 3.01 2.29
C LEU A 258 11.76 2.62 1.23
N GLN A 259 11.32 2.31 0.01
CA GLN A 259 12.21 2.08 -1.13
C GLN A 259 12.86 3.37 -1.66
N SER A 260 12.35 4.55 -1.31
CA SER A 260 12.95 5.83 -1.75
C SER A 260 14.36 6.03 -1.19
N GLU A 261 15.05 7.07 -1.64
CA GLU A 261 16.35 7.46 -1.10
C GLU A 261 16.30 7.88 0.39
N TRP A 262 15.12 8.32 0.86
CA TRP A 262 14.92 8.83 2.21
C TRP A 262 14.62 7.73 3.23
N ARG A 263 14.08 6.59 2.77
CA ARG A 263 13.85 5.37 3.57
C ARG A 263 13.05 5.60 4.84
N VAL A 264 12.08 6.47 4.73
CA VAL A 264 11.10 6.77 5.76
C VAL A 264 9.71 6.60 5.15
N CYS A 265 8.75 6.20 5.95
CA CYS A 265 7.34 6.19 5.57
C CYS A 265 6.50 7.01 6.54
N ASP A 266 5.31 7.43 6.12
CA ASP A 266 4.37 8.19 6.95
C ASP A 266 3.04 7.43 7.04
N VAL A 267 2.96 6.40 7.90
CA VAL A 267 1.75 5.58 8.03
C VAL A 267 0.57 6.42 8.52
N PHE A 268 0.78 7.26 9.53
CA PHE A 268 -0.24 8.19 10.05
C PHE A 268 -0.77 9.12 8.95
N GLY A 269 0.12 9.86 8.28
CA GLY A 269 -0.29 10.81 7.26
C GLY A 269 -0.81 10.14 5.99
N THR A 270 -0.37 8.93 5.67
CA THR A 270 -0.94 8.13 4.57
C THR A 270 -2.37 7.71 4.87
N VAL A 271 -2.65 7.13 6.05
CA VAL A 271 -4.02 6.77 6.44
C VAL A 271 -4.90 8.01 6.55
N TYR A 272 -4.38 9.11 7.10
CA TYR A 272 -5.11 10.39 7.18
C TYR A 272 -5.56 10.85 5.78
N ARG A 273 -4.64 10.93 4.81
CA ARG A 273 -4.97 11.33 3.42
C ARG A 273 -5.95 10.36 2.76
N MET A 274 -5.71 9.06 2.90
CA MET A 274 -6.61 8.04 2.36
C MET A 274 -8.01 8.17 2.92
N ARG A 275 -8.18 8.54 4.20
CA ARG A 275 -9.51 8.75 4.79
C ARG A 275 -10.20 10.00 4.28
N GLN A 276 -9.45 11.06 3.94
CA GLN A 276 -10.06 12.22 3.27
C GLN A 276 -10.69 11.79 1.94
N GLU A 277 -9.99 10.98 1.16
CA GLU A 277 -10.43 10.51 -0.16
C GLU A 277 -11.43 9.34 -0.09
N ARG A 278 -11.31 8.45 0.89
CA ARG A 278 -12.19 7.30 1.13
C ARG A 278 -12.41 7.15 2.62
N GLY A 279 -13.50 7.74 3.11
CA GLY A 279 -13.86 7.74 4.53
C GLY A 279 -13.74 6.36 5.19
N GLY A 280 -13.05 6.30 6.33
CA GLY A 280 -12.86 5.09 7.11
C GLY A 280 -11.81 4.09 6.59
N ALA A 281 -11.01 4.47 5.57
CA ALA A 281 -9.87 3.67 5.12
C ALA A 281 -8.96 3.26 6.29
N VAL A 282 -8.54 1.99 6.31
CA VAL A 282 -7.98 1.29 7.49
C VAL A 282 -8.98 1.38 8.65
N GLN A 283 -9.79 0.35 8.80
CA GLN A 283 -11.03 0.43 9.57
C GLN A 283 -10.82 0.17 11.07
N THR A 284 -9.76 -0.55 11.45
CA THR A 284 -9.55 -0.97 12.84
C THR A 284 -8.12 -0.70 13.29
N GLY A 285 -7.93 -0.48 14.60
CA GLY A 285 -6.60 -0.34 15.18
C GLY A 285 -5.73 -1.58 14.98
N VAL A 286 -6.30 -2.79 14.96
CA VAL A 286 -5.57 -4.03 14.67
C VAL A 286 -4.99 -4.04 13.25
N GLN A 287 -5.74 -3.56 12.26
CA GLN A 287 -5.21 -3.37 10.90
C GLN A 287 -4.10 -2.32 10.84
N TYR A 288 -4.22 -1.25 11.62
CA TYR A 288 -3.21 -0.21 11.72
C TYR A 288 -1.91 -0.73 12.35
N THR A 289 -2.01 -1.51 13.42
CA THR A 289 -0.86 -2.20 14.04
C THR A 289 -0.24 -3.22 13.09
N PHE A 290 -1.06 -3.98 12.35
CA PHE A 290 -0.56 -4.93 11.35
C PHE A 290 0.27 -4.25 10.25
N ILE A 291 -0.14 -3.05 9.79
CA ILE A 291 0.65 -2.27 8.82
C ILE A 291 2.06 -2.01 9.36
N HIS A 292 2.19 -1.60 10.63
CA HIS A 292 3.49 -1.32 11.25
C HIS A 292 4.34 -2.59 11.37
N LYS A 293 3.75 -3.70 11.84
CA LYS A 293 4.42 -5.01 11.91
C LYS A 293 4.94 -5.44 10.53
N ALA A 294 4.09 -5.38 9.51
CA ALA A 294 4.43 -5.79 8.15
C ALA A 294 5.50 -4.87 7.52
N LEU A 295 5.45 -3.56 7.75
CA LEU A 295 6.49 -2.65 7.27
C LEU A 295 7.83 -2.90 7.97
N TYR A 296 7.82 -3.24 9.27
CA TYR A 296 9.03 -3.65 9.99
C TYR A 296 9.63 -4.94 9.42
N ASP A 297 8.82 -5.97 9.19
CA ASP A 297 9.28 -7.23 8.59
C ASP A 297 9.84 -6.97 7.17
N TYR A 298 9.19 -6.11 6.38
CA TYR A 298 9.63 -5.75 5.04
C TYR A 298 11.03 -5.10 5.00
N VAL A 299 11.36 -4.29 6.00
CA VAL A 299 12.68 -3.63 6.14
C VAL A 299 13.68 -4.41 6.98
N THR A 300 13.35 -5.65 7.36
CA THR A 300 14.24 -6.56 8.07
C THR A 300 14.83 -7.56 7.07
N PRO A 301 16.17 -7.70 6.98
CA PRO A 301 16.79 -8.74 6.16
C PRO A 301 16.38 -10.15 6.60
N GLY A 302 16.31 -11.09 5.66
CA GLY A 302 16.05 -12.51 5.97
C GLY A 302 14.93 -13.15 5.16
N HIS A 303 14.16 -12.37 4.39
CA HIS A 303 13.14 -12.87 3.47
C HIS A 303 13.46 -12.50 2.01
N PRO A 304 13.29 -13.42 1.02
CA PRO A 304 13.63 -13.17 -0.38
C PRO A 304 12.90 -12.00 -1.03
N LYS A 305 11.74 -11.59 -0.49
CA LYS A 305 10.94 -10.45 -0.97
C LYS A 305 10.97 -9.24 -0.04
N SER A 306 11.85 -9.24 0.98
CA SER A 306 12.16 -8.04 1.76
C SER A 306 12.73 -6.93 0.85
N MET A 307 12.87 -5.71 1.36
CA MET A 307 13.52 -4.61 0.63
C MET A 307 14.94 -4.97 0.14
N PHE A 308 15.60 -5.92 0.80
CA PHE A 308 16.94 -6.38 0.48
C PHE A 308 16.95 -7.53 -0.53
N GLY A 309 15.80 -8.11 -0.84
CA GLY A 309 15.68 -9.27 -1.71
C GLY A 309 16.41 -10.50 -1.14
N SER A 310 16.96 -11.32 -2.02
CA SER A 310 17.86 -12.44 -1.68
C SER A 310 19.32 -12.01 -1.52
N ASN A 311 19.62 -10.70 -1.49
CA ASN A 311 20.99 -10.24 -1.32
C ASN A 311 21.50 -10.74 0.04
N MET A 312 22.61 -11.47 0.03
CA MET A 312 23.26 -11.86 1.27
C MET A 312 24.09 -10.70 1.79
N PRO A 313 24.10 -10.46 3.12
CA PRO A 313 25.09 -9.61 3.74
C PRO A 313 26.49 -10.04 3.30
N ARG A 314 27.36 -9.05 3.07
CA ARG A 314 28.76 -9.28 2.71
C ARG A 314 29.66 -8.51 3.66
N ASP A 315 30.74 -9.16 4.07
CA ASP A 315 31.77 -8.52 4.87
C ASP A 315 32.76 -7.80 3.97
N VAL A 316 33.03 -6.54 4.30
CA VAL A 316 33.97 -5.69 3.59
C VAL A 316 35.02 -5.20 4.59
N GLY A 317 36.23 -5.73 4.47
CA GLY A 317 37.39 -5.27 5.22
C GLY A 317 37.95 -3.98 4.64
N LEU A 318 38.12 -2.95 5.47
CA LEU A 318 38.69 -1.67 5.10
C LEU A 318 39.93 -1.41 5.95
N ILE A 319 41.02 -1.03 5.29
CA ILE A 319 42.28 -0.65 5.92
C ILE A 319 42.65 0.73 5.39
N LYS A 320 42.79 1.71 6.28
CA LYS A 320 43.18 3.07 5.92
C LYS A 320 44.59 3.41 6.41
N PRO A 321 45.33 4.29 5.70
CA PRO A 321 46.54 4.88 6.24
C PRO A 321 46.23 5.66 7.52
N SER A 322 47.15 5.65 8.49
CA SER A 322 46.96 6.36 9.75
C SER A 322 46.70 7.86 9.52
N GLY A 323 45.66 8.38 10.17
CA GLY A 323 45.16 9.75 9.96
C GLY A 323 44.28 9.95 8.72
N GLY A 324 44.09 8.91 7.90
CA GLY A 324 43.22 8.92 6.72
C GLY A 324 41.74 8.70 7.05
N SER A 325 40.91 8.65 6.01
CA SER A 325 39.49 8.31 6.07
C SER A 325 39.21 7.03 5.29
N PHE A 326 38.13 6.32 5.64
CA PHE A 326 37.67 5.17 4.87
C PHE A 326 36.95 5.57 3.56
N GLY A 327 36.67 6.86 3.36
CA GLY A 327 36.13 7.39 2.09
C GLY A 327 34.63 7.18 1.87
N PHE A 328 33.82 7.19 2.92
CA PHE A 328 32.35 7.09 2.84
C PHE A 328 31.65 7.99 3.87
N THR A 329 30.37 8.27 3.65
CA THR A 329 29.50 8.97 4.60
C THR A 329 28.26 8.14 4.89
N LEU A 330 27.91 8.01 6.16
CA LEU A 330 26.70 7.33 6.62
C LEU A 330 25.58 8.32 6.92
N ARG A 331 24.34 7.86 6.76
CA ARG A 331 23.12 8.53 7.23
C ARG A 331 22.16 7.49 7.80
N GLY A 332 21.18 7.95 8.57
CA GLY A 332 20.16 7.09 9.16
C GLY A 332 20.68 6.33 10.39
N SER A 333 19.84 5.47 10.92
CA SER A 333 20.09 4.63 12.09
C SER A 333 19.35 3.32 11.91
N CYS A 334 19.87 2.27 12.55
CA CYS A 334 19.21 0.99 12.71
C CYS A 334 18.67 0.32 11.41
N PRO A 335 19.49 0.05 10.38
CA PRO A 335 20.92 0.29 10.27
C PRO A 335 21.23 1.56 9.46
N PRO A 336 22.33 2.28 9.76
CA PRO A 336 22.77 3.38 8.91
C PRO A 336 23.16 2.88 7.52
N PHE A 337 23.14 3.79 6.55
CA PHE A 337 23.44 3.47 5.16
C PHE A 337 24.35 4.50 4.49
N VAL A 338 25.03 4.04 3.45
CA VAL A 338 26.03 4.82 2.72
C VAL A 338 25.35 5.81 1.79
N VAL A 339 25.51 7.11 2.06
CA VAL A 339 24.95 8.20 1.25
C VAL A 339 25.98 8.90 0.36
N LYS A 340 27.27 8.67 0.62
CA LYS A 340 28.35 9.20 -0.19
C LYS A 340 29.52 8.24 -0.21
N LEU A 341 30.15 8.13 -1.38
CA LEU A 341 31.41 7.42 -1.58
C LEU A 341 32.40 8.33 -2.29
N ASP A 342 33.61 8.41 -1.74
CA ASP A 342 34.70 9.13 -2.39
C ASP A 342 35.14 8.35 -3.63
N LYS A 343 35.29 9.05 -4.77
CA LYS A 343 35.53 8.42 -6.08
C LYS A 343 36.74 7.49 -6.10
N HIS A 344 37.76 7.81 -5.32
CA HIS A 344 39.02 7.07 -5.16
C HIS A 344 39.23 6.60 -3.71
N GLY A 345 38.17 6.57 -2.90
CA GLY A 345 38.23 6.16 -1.50
C GLY A 345 38.30 4.64 -1.31
N ILE A 346 38.82 4.22 -0.16
CA ILE A 346 39.06 2.82 0.20
C ILE A 346 37.74 2.03 0.24
N ALA A 347 36.67 2.59 0.79
CA ALA A 347 35.36 1.95 0.84
C ALA A 347 34.86 1.54 -0.55
N LYS A 348 34.92 2.46 -1.52
CA LYS A 348 34.50 2.16 -2.89
C LYS A 348 35.40 1.10 -3.55
N ALA A 349 36.71 1.20 -3.35
CA ALA A 349 37.67 0.24 -3.90
C ALA A 349 37.48 -1.18 -3.36
N ASN A 350 36.97 -1.33 -2.13
CA ASN A 350 36.73 -2.62 -1.48
C ASN A 350 35.27 -3.11 -1.61
N GLY A 351 34.45 -2.48 -2.46
CA GLY A 351 33.12 -2.99 -2.79
C GLY A 351 31.96 -2.51 -1.92
N ILE A 352 32.18 -1.46 -1.11
CA ILE A 352 31.07 -0.66 -0.57
C ILE A 352 30.41 0.08 -1.73
N LYS A 353 29.09 0.01 -1.80
CA LYS A 353 28.25 0.64 -2.80
C LYS A 353 27.43 1.76 -2.16
N LEU A 354 27.03 2.73 -2.99
CA LEU A 354 26.05 3.72 -2.56
C LEU A 354 24.78 2.98 -2.15
N ALA A 355 24.10 3.47 -1.12
CA ALA A 355 22.89 2.88 -0.56
C ALA A 355 23.05 1.54 0.16
N ASP A 356 24.27 1.00 0.30
CA ASP A 356 24.51 -0.15 1.20
C ASP A 356 24.10 0.18 2.64
N HIS A 357 23.41 -0.75 3.28
CA HIS A 357 23.14 -0.68 4.71
C HIS A 357 24.24 -1.38 5.47
N LEU A 358 24.64 -0.79 6.59
CA LEU A 358 25.65 -1.33 7.49
C LEU A 358 24.96 -2.12 8.59
N LEU A 359 24.96 -3.44 8.45
CA LEU A 359 24.33 -4.38 9.38
C LEU A 359 25.22 -4.70 10.58
N ALA A 360 26.54 -4.69 10.42
CA ALA A 360 27.45 -4.85 11.56
C ALA A 360 28.78 -4.12 11.34
N VAL A 361 29.43 -3.76 12.45
CA VAL A 361 30.80 -3.23 12.50
C VAL A 361 31.62 -4.15 13.39
N ASN A 362 32.66 -4.79 12.83
CA ASN A 362 33.48 -5.80 13.49
C ASN A 362 32.64 -6.89 14.19
N GLN A 363 31.66 -7.44 13.46
CA GLN A 363 30.68 -8.44 13.95
C GLN A 363 29.68 -7.93 15.00
N GLN A 364 29.79 -6.68 15.46
CA GLN A 364 28.81 -6.09 16.34
C GLN A 364 27.61 -5.61 15.53
N ASP A 365 26.44 -6.18 15.78
CA ASP A 365 25.19 -5.85 15.09
C ASP A 365 24.86 -4.35 15.27
N THR A 366 24.81 -3.63 14.16
CA THR A 366 24.44 -2.21 14.11
C THR A 366 22.98 -2.02 13.69
N SER A 367 22.25 -3.12 13.46
CA SER A 367 20.86 -3.06 13.06
C SER A 367 20.01 -2.33 14.08
N THR A 368 20.37 -2.29 15.37
CA THR A 368 19.62 -1.63 16.48
C THR A 368 20.28 -0.36 17.03
N MET A 369 21.33 0.14 16.39
CA MET A 369 22.14 1.23 16.95
C MET A 369 21.83 2.60 16.34
N GLU A 370 21.80 3.60 17.22
CA GLU A 370 21.72 5.01 16.83
C GLU A 370 22.93 5.43 15.99
N HIS A 371 22.74 6.44 15.14
CA HIS A 371 23.77 6.93 14.22
C HIS A 371 25.12 7.19 14.93
N THR A 372 25.07 7.87 16.08
CA THR A 372 26.26 8.22 16.85
C THR A 372 26.99 6.99 17.37
N GLN A 373 26.26 5.98 17.85
CA GLN A 373 26.84 4.72 18.34
C GLN A 373 27.58 3.99 17.22
N VAL A 374 27.00 3.92 16.02
CA VAL A 374 27.65 3.28 14.87
C VAL A 374 28.90 4.06 14.42
N VAL A 375 28.84 5.39 14.40
CA VAL A 375 29.99 6.23 14.08
C VAL A 375 31.11 6.06 15.10
N GLU A 376 30.79 5.98 16.40
CA GLU A 376 31.76 5.70 17.46
C GLU A 376 32.37 4.31 17.31
N LEU A 377 31.57 3.29 16.99
CA LEU A 377 32.04 1.94 16.69
C LEU A 377 33.09 1.91 15.58
N ILE A 378 32.82 2.61 14.47
CA ILE A 378 33.75 2.70 13.34
C ILE A 378 35.02 3.48 13.74
N ARG A 379 34.88 4.57 14.51
CA ARG A 379 36.04 5.36 14.98
C ARG A 379 36.93 4.56 15.93
N ASN A 380 36.33 3.81 16.85
CA ASN A 380 37.02 3.00 17.84
C ASN A 380 37.69 1.77 17.22
N SER A 381 37.32 1.40 15.99
CA SER A 381 38.00 0.36 15.21
C SER A 381 39.42 0.77 14.75
N GLY A 382 39.76 2.06 14.84
CA GLY A 382 41.07 2.58 14.44
C GLY A 382 41.26 2.59 12.92
N ASP A 383 42.35 1.99 12.45
CA ASP A 383 42.74 1.99 11.03
C ASP A 383 42.22 0.77 10.25
N VAL A 384 41.66 -0.22 10.95
CA VAL A 384 41.12 -1.46 10.36
C VAL A 384 39.70 -1.68 10.83
N VAL A 385 38.76 -1.86 9.90
CA VAL A 385 37.36 -2.15 10.22
C VAL A 385 36.78 -3.16 9.23
N THR A 386 36.01 -4.12 9.72
CA THR A 386 35.17 -4.99 8.89
C THR A 386 33.74 -4.52 8.99
N LEU A 387 33.15 -4.19 7.84
CA LEU A 387 31.76 -3.75 7.73
C LEU A 387 30.94 -4.87 7.11
N THR A 388 29.92 -5.37 7.80
CA THR A 388 28.92 -6.26 7.21
C THR A 388 27.87 -5.38 6.55
N VAL A 389 27.81 -5.39 5.22
CA VAL A 389 26.90 -4.55 4.45
C VAL A 389 25.93 -5.36 3.58
N ILE A 390 24.74 -4.81 3.36
CA ILE A 390 23.76 -5.38 2.42
C ILE A 390 23.32 -4.31 1.43
N SER A 391 23.35 -4.66 0.14
CA SER A 391 22.83 -3.78 -0.91
C SER A 391 21.32 -3.91 -0.97
N LYS A 392 20.63 -2.79 -1.25
CA LYS A 392 19.23 -2.83 -1.66
C LYS A 392 19.10 -3.71 -2.92
N ALA A 393 18.05 -4.51 -3.01
CA ALA A 393 17.71 -5.13 -4.28
C ALA A 393 17.42 -4.02 -5.32
N PRO A 394 17.87 -4.16 -6.57
CA PRO A 394 17.41 -3.26 -7.64
C PRO A 394 15.87 -3.24 -7.63
N ILE A 395 15.28 -2.07 -7.83
CA ILE A 395 13.84 -2.00 -8.11
C ILE A 395 13.67 -2.70 -9.47
N ALA A 396 13.05 -3.88 -9.46
CA ALA A 396 12.81 -4.67 -10.65
C ALA A 396 11.76 -4.01 -11.55
#